data_AF-C0PU95-F1
#
_entry.id   AF-C0PU95-F1
#
_cell.length_a   1.000
_cell.length_b   1.000
_cell.length_c   1.000
_cell.angle_alpha   90.00
_cell.angle_beta   90.00
_cell.angle_gamma   90.00
#
_symmetry.space_group_name_H-M   'P 1'
#
loop_
_entity.id
_entity.type
_entity.pdbx_description
1 polymer ?
#
loop_
_entity_poly.entity_id
_entity_poly.type
_entity_poly.pdbx_seq_one_letter_code
_entity_poly.pdbx_strand_id
1 'polypeptide(L)'
;PSEDVVSLQVSLINLAMKCYPDRVDYVDKVLESTVEIFNKLNLEHIATSSAVSKELTRLLKIPVDTYNNILTVLQLKHFPPLFEYFDYESRKSMSCYVLSNTVDYNTTIIAQEQVDAILTLVSTLIQDQPDQPAEDPDPEDFAEEQSLVGRFIHLLLSDDPDQQYLILNTARKHFGAGGNQRIRYTLPPLVFAAYQLAFRYKENSSSDDKWEKKCQKIFSFAHQTISALIKAELAELPLRLFLQGALAAGEIGFENHETVAYEFMSQAFSLYEDEISDSKAQLAAITLIIGTFERTKCFSEENHEPLRTQCALAASKLLKKPDQCRAVSICAHLFWSGRNTEKNGEEIRDGKRVMECLKKALKIANQCMDPSLQVQLFIEILNRYVCFYERENDAVTVQVLNQLIQKIREDLPNLEASEETEQINKHFHNTLEHLRLQRESPEAEGPAYEGLVL
;
A
#
# COMPACT_ATOMS: atom_id res chain seq x y z
N PRO A 1 -4.65 -36.03 37.40
CA PRO A 1 -5.23 -37.20 36.69
C PRO A 1 -5.43 -36.97 35.20
N SER A 2 -6.19 -35.94 34.78
CA SER A 2 -6.36 -35.61 33.36
C SER A 2 -5.08 -35.06 32.72
N GLU A 3 -4.33 -34.24 33.47
CA GLU A 3 -3.00 -33.74 33.08
C GLU A 3 -2.01 -34.87 32.81
N ASP A 4 -1.91 -35.85 33.72
CA ASP A 4 -1.01 -37.01 33.58
C ASP A 4 -1.33 -37.82 32.32
N VAL A 5 -2.61 -37.91 31.96
CA VAL A 5 -3.06 -38.60 30.74
C VAL A 5 -2.63 -37.81 29.49
N VAL A 6 -2.77 -36.49 29.47
CA VAL A 6 -2.30 -35.67 28.33
C VAL A 6 -0.77 -35.72 28.23
N SER A 7 -0.06 -35.71 29.36
CA SER A 7 1.41 -35.82 29.36
C SER A 7 1.89 -37.18 28.84
N LEU A 8 1.13 -38.26 29.09
CA LEU A 8 1.37 -39.55 28.44
C LEU A 8 1.17 -39.46 26.93
N GLN A 9 0.13 -38.77 26.45
CA GLN A 9 -0.07 -38.55 25.01
C GLN A 9 1.05 -37.71 24.39
N VAL A 10 1.57 -36.71 25.11
CA VAL A 10 2.77 -35.94 24.70
C VAL A 10 3.98 -36.86 24.53
N SER A 11 4.15 -37.85 25.41
CA SER A 11 5.24 -38.82 25.29
C SER A 11 5.02 -39.77 24.11
N LEU A 12 3.78 -40.21 23.89
CA LEU A 12 3.39 -41.10 22.78
C LEU A 12 3.56 -40.42 21.42
N ILE A 13 3.16 -39.15 21.27
CA ILE A 13 3.32 -38.41 20.02
C ILE A 13 4.81 -38.20 19.71
N ASN A 14 5.63 -37.88 20.72
CA ASN A 14 7.08 -37.75 20.57
C ASN A 14 7.72 -39.08 20.14
N LEU A 15 7.28 -40.20 20.72
CA LEU A 15 7.77 -41.52 20.34
C LEU A 15 7.37 -41.86 18.90
N ALA A 16 6.10 -41.64 18.54
CA ALA A 16 5.59 -41.89 17.19
C ALA A 16 6.37 -41.08 16.15
N MET A 17 6.60 -39.79 16.41
CA MET A 17 7.34 -38.88 15.53
C MET A 17 8.82 -39.25 15.41
N LYS A 18 9.49 -39.63 16.51
CA LYS A 18 10.91 -40.02 16.48
C LYS A 18 11.14 -41.38 15.82
N CYS A 19 10.24 -42.33 16.03
CA CYS A 19 10.39 -43.68 15.49
C CYS A 19 9.87 -43.81 14.05
N TYR A 20 8.84 -43.04 13.68
CA TYR A 20 8.16 -43.13 12.39
C TYR A 20 7.83 -41.73 11.82
N PRO A 21 8.84 -40.93 11.46
CA PRO A 21 8.63 -39.55 10.99
C PRO A 21 7.76 -39.45 9.72
N ASP A 22 7.80 -40.48 8.84
CA ASP A 22 7.04 -40.48 7.58
C ASP A 22 5.58 -40.94 7.75
N ARG A 23 5.18 -41.43 8.94
CA ARG A 23 3.86 -42.04 9.17
C ARG A 23 2.96 -41.12 9.97
N VAL A 24 2.34 -40.19 9.23
CA VAL A 24 1.34 -39.24 9.75
C VAL A 24 0.16 -39.95 10.44
N ASP A 25 -0.21 -41.15 9.99
CA ASP A 25 -1.29 -41.96 10.58
C ASP A 25 -1.11 -42.25 12.07
N TYR A 26 0.12 -42.50 12.53
CA TYR A 26 0.36 -42.87 13.93
C TYR A 26 0.21 -41.68 14.86
N VAL A 27 0.58 -40.50 14.37
CA VAL A 27 0.41 -39.22 15.05
C VAL A 27 -1.07 -38.90 15.13
N ASP A 28 -1.81 -39.05 14.03
CA ASP A 28 -3.25 -38.81 14.01
C ASP A 28 -4.01 -39.74 14.96
N LYS A 29 -3.61 -41.01 15.08
CA LYS A 29 -4.19 -41.94 16.06
C LYS A 29 -3.99 -41.54 17.52
N VAL A 30 -2.84 -40.93 17.84
CA VAL A 30 -2.57 -40.40 19.18
C VAL A 30 -3.48 -39.20 19.45
N LEU A 31 -3.68 -38.33 18.46
CA LEU A 31 -4.62 -37.21 18.55
C LEU A 31 -6.08 -37.69 18.66
N GLU A 32 -6.50 -38.67 17.86
CA GLU A 32 -7.81 -39.33 17.93
C GLU A 32 -8.07 -39.89 19.34
N SER A 33 -7.10 -40.63 19.89
CA SER A 33 -7.18 -41.16 21.25
C SER A 33 -7.33 -40.04 22.28
N THR A 34 -6.69 -38.90 22.07
CA THR A 34 -6.79 -37.73 22.95
C THR A 34 -8.19 -37.10 22.91
N VAL A 35 -8.75 -36.92 21.71
CA VAL A 35 -10.13 -36.44 21.51
C VAL A 35 -11.13 -37.37 22.18
N GLU A 36 -10.98 -38.70 22.00
CA GLU A 36 -11.85 -39.68 22.66
C GLU A 36 -11.78 -39.59 24.18
N ILE A 37 -10.58 -39.38 24.74
CA ILE A 37 -10.40 -39.24 26.19
C ILE A 37 -11.10 -37.97 26.69
N PHE A 38 -10.98 -36.86 25.98
CA PHE A 38 -11.65 -35.60 26.37
C PHE A 38 -13.17 -35.73 26.30
N ASN A 39 -13.69 -36.39 25.26
CA ASN A 39 -15.11 -36.71 25.15
C ASN A 39 -15.60 -37.61 26.29
N LYS A 40 -14.83 -38.64 26.67
CA LYS A 40 -15.17 -39.52 27.80
C LYS A 40 -15.16 -38.79 29.15
N LEU A 41 -14.33 -37.76 29.29
CA LEU A 41 -14.20 -36.94 30.48
C LEU A 41 -15.19 -35.75 30.51
N ASN A 42 -15.99 -35.54 29.45
CA ASN A 42 -16.86 -34.38 29.26
C ASN A 42 -16.13 -33.04 29.49
N LEU A 43 -14.90 -32.93 28.97
CA LEU A 43 -14.16 -31.67 28.96
C LEU A 43 -14.66 -30.84 27.78
N GLU A 44 -15.34 -29.72 28.04
CA GLU A 44 -15.86 -28.84 26.99
C GLU A 44 -15.04 -27.56 26.82
N HIS A 45 -14.51 -27.00 27.91
CA HIS A 45 -13.74 -25.76 27.87
C HIS A 45 -12.56 -25.79 28.83
N ILE A 46 -11.35 -25.70 28.30
CA ILE A 46 -10.10 -25.78 29.04
C ILE A 46 -9.51 -24.37 29.15
N ALA A 47 -9.55 -23.81 30.36
CA ALA A 47 -9.00 -22.49 30.65
C ALA A 47 -7.47 -22.46 30.51
N THR A 48 -6.93 -21.33 30.05
CA THR A 48 -5.50 -21.05 29.81
C THR A 48 -4.64 -21.32 31.05
N SER A 49 -5.15 -20.99 32.23
CA SER A 49 -4.45 -21.18 33.50
C SER A 49 -4.33 -22.65 33.93
N SER A 50 -5.09 -23.55 33.31
CA SER A 50 -5.09 -24.97 33.68
C SER A 50 -3.81 -25.69 33.20
N ALA A 51 -3.35 -26.65 34.01
CA ALA A 51 -2.21 -27.47 33.63
C ALA A 51 -2.50 -28.35 32.39
N VAL A 52 -3.76 -28.75 32.21
CA VAL A 52 -4.22 -29.48 31.03
C VAL A 52 -4.07 -28.65 29.75
N SER A 53 -4.36 -27.33 29.78
CA SER A 53 -4.13 -26.45 28.62
C SER A 53 -2.65 -26.39 28.23
N LYS A 54 -1.75 -26.28 29.23
CA LYS A 54 -0.30 -26.23 28.97
C LYS A 54 0.21 -27.52 28.34
N GLU A 55 -0.22 -28.67 28.85
CA GLU A 55 0.17 -29.97 28.27
C GLU A 55 -0.48 -30.21 26.91
N LEU A 56 -1.73 -29.78 26.68
CA LEU A 56 -2.38 -29.85 25.37
C LEU A 56 -1.69 -28.94 24.35
N THR A 57 -1.30 -27.74 24.75
CA THR A 57 -0.51 -26.82 23.91
C THR A 57 0.81 -27.49 23.53
N ARG A 58 1.49 -28.12 24.48
CA ARG A 58 2.73 -28.86 24.22
C ARG A 58 2.51 -30.04 23.29
N LEU A 59 1.39 -30.77 23.42
CA LEU A 59 1.01 -31.87 22.54
C LEU A 59 0.89 -31.39 21.08
N LEU A 60 0.19 -30.26 20.86
CA LEU A 60 -0.08 -29.73 19.52
C LEU A 60 1.12 -29.01 18.90
N LYS A 61 2.04 -28.46 19.71
CA LYS A 61 3.29 -27.88 19.20
C LYS A 61 4.23 -28.91 18.58
N ILE A 62 4.26 -30.14 19.10
CA ILE A 62 5.20 -31.18 18.63
C ILE A 62 5.03 -31.49 17.13
N PRO A 63 3.81 -31.76 16.60
CA PRO A 63 3.60 -31.91 15.17
C PRO A 63 4.04 -30.70 14.36
N VAL A 64 3.73 -29.49 14.84
CA VAL A 64 4.07 -28.22 14.16
C VAL A 64 5.59 -28.06 14.03
N ASP A 65 6.33 -28.27 15.13
CA ASP A 65 7.79 -28.09 15.20
C ASP A 65 8.58 -29.20 14.49
N THR A 66 8.00 -30.39 14.39
CA THR A 66 8.72 -31.53 13.83
C THR A 66 8.47 -31.65 12.33
N TYR A 67 7.24 -31.41 11.86
CA TYR A 67 6.96 -31.42 10.43
C TYR A 67 7.44 -30.14 9.74
N ASN A 68 7.40 -28.98 10.41
CA ASN A 68 7.77 -27.68 9.84
C ASN A 68 7.04 -27.36 8.52
N ASN A 69 5.88 -27.97 8.33
CA ASN A 69 5.02 -27.80 7.17
C ASN A 69 3.56 -27.90 7.61
N ILE A 70 2.87 -26.77 7.59
CA ILE A 70 1.46 -26.69 7.99
C ILE A 70 0.56 -27.58 7.14
N LEU A 71 0.90 -27.82 5.87
CA LEU A 71 0.10 -28.67 4.98
C LEU A 71 0.09 -30.13 5.46
N THR A 72 1.21 -30.61 6.01
CA THR A 72 1.28 -31.95 6.62
C THR A 72 0.51 -32.00 7.94
N VAL A 73 0.60 -30.94 8.75
CA VAL A 73 -0.17 -30.83 10.00
C VAL A 73 -1.68 -30.84 9.71
N LEU A 74 -2.15 -30.18 8.66
CA LEU A 74 -3.57 -30.20 8.27
C LEU A 74 -4.07 -31.56 7.78
N GLN A 75 -3.17 -32.49 7.39
CA GLN A 75 -3.57 -33.86 7.05
C GLN A 75 -4.00 -34.65 8.30
N LEU A 76 -3.60 -34.19 9.49
CA LEU A 76 -4.04 -34.75 10.77
C LEU A 76 -5.50 -34.35 11.02
N LYS A 77 -6.43 -35.27 10.74
CA LYS A 77 -7.87 -35.04 10.84
C LYS A 77 -8.30 -34.64 12.25
N HIS A 78 -7.60 -35.15 13.26
CA HIS A 78 -7.94 -34.93 14.66
C HIS A 78 -7.18 -33.73 15.27
N PHE A 79 -6.39 -33.00 14.48
CA PHE A 79 -5.71 -31.79 14.95
C PHE A 79 -6.65 -30.58 15.10
N PRO A 80 -7.50 -30.21 14.10
CA PRO A 80 -8.43 -29.10 14.26
C PRO A 80 -9.46 -29.27 15.40
N PRO A 81 -10.08 -30.45 15.63
CA PRO A 81 -10.99 -30.63 16.76
C PRO A 81 -10.36 -30.37 18.12
N LEU A 82 -9.06 -30.60 18.28
CA LEU A 82 -8.36 -30.32 19.53
C LEU A 82 -8.25 -28.81 19.82
N PHE A 83 -8.34 -27.95 18.81
CA PHE A 83 -8.39 -26.50 19.00
C PHE A 83 -9.70 -26.06 19.68
N GLU A 84 -10.81 -26.77 19.46
CA GLU A 84 -12.13 -26.36 19.98
C GLU A 84 -12.23 -26.47 21.51
N TYR A 85 -11.40 -27.32 22.15
CA TYR A 85 -11.38 -27.47 23.61
C TYR A 85 -10.65 -26.33 24.33
N PHE A 86 -9.81 -25.56 23.63
CA PHE A 86 -9.12 -24.42 24.22
C PHE A 86 -10.07 -23.23 24.40
N ASP A 87 -9.77 -22.41 25.41
CA ASP A 87 -10.33 -21.06 25.50
C ASP A 87 -9.72 -20.10 24.46
N TYR A 88 -10.33 -18.92 24.33
CA TYR A 88 -9.95 -17.93 23.33
C TYR A 88 -8.45 -17.58 23.36
N GLU A 89 -7.89 -17.32 24.54
CA GLU A 89 -6.48 -16.92 24.70
C GLU A 89 -5.51 -18.04 24.28
N SER A 90 -5.77 -19.29 24.69
CA SER A 90 -4.96 -20.44 24.25
C SER A 90 -5.09 -20.69 22.74
N ARG A 91 -6.31 -20.59 22.17
CA ARG A 91 -6.52 -20.73 20.71
C ARG A 91 -5.79 -19.65 19.93
N LYS A 92 -5.84 -18.40 20.41
CA LYS A 92 -5.14 -17.26 19.80
C LYS A 92 -3.63 -17.46 19.81
N SER A 93 -3.07 -17.80 20.98
CA SER A 93 -1.63 -18.08 21.12
C SER A 93 -1.16 -19.23 20.23
N MET A 94 -1.94 -20.32 20.15
CA MET A 94 -1.62 -21.45 19.28
C MET A 94 -1.77 -21.09 17.80
N SER A 95 -2.75 -20.27 17.43
CA SER A 95 -2.92 -19.76 16.05
C SER A 95 -1.72 -18.90 15.64
N CYS A 96 -1.24 -18.01 16.51
CA CYS A 96 -0.02 -17.24 16.28
C CYS A 96 1.18 -18.18 16.10
N TYR A 97 1.30 -19.22 16.93
CA TYR A 97 2.39 -20.19 16.83
C TYR A 97 2.41 -20.93 15.49
N VAL A 98 1.24 -21.39 15.04
CA VAL A 98 1.07 -22.09 13.75
C VAL A 98 1.42 -21.17 12.57
N LEU A 99 0.94 -19.91 12.59
CA LEU A 99 1.27 -18.95 11.53
C LEU A 99 2.74 -18.56 11.55
N SER A 100 3.34 -18.32 12.72
CA SER A 100 4.76 -18.00 12.84
C SER A 100 5.62 -19.13 12.27
N ASN A 101 5.34 -20.38 12.63
CA ASN A 101 6.04 -21.53 12.04
C ASN A 101 5.90 -21.55 10.51
N THR A 102 4.68 -21.37 9.99
CA THR A 102 4.43 -21.32 8.53
C THR A 102 5.26 -20.23 7.84
N VAL A 103 5.36 -19.07 8.48
CA VAL A 103 6.12 -17.91 7.99
C VAL A 103 7.63 -18.13 8.09
N ASP A 104 8.13 -18.68 9.18
CA ASP A 104 9.56 -18.90 9.41
C ASP A 104 10.13 -19.96 8.45
N TYR A 105 9.34 -20.99 8.12
CA TYR A 105 9.72 -22.02 7.15
C TYR A 105 9.33 -21.69 5.69
N ASN A 106 8.74 -20.51 5.43
CA ASN A 106 8.28 -20.07 4.11
C ASN A 106 7.46 -21.15 3.36
N THR A 107 6.52 -21.79 4.06
CA THR A 107 5.69 -22.82 3.42
C THR A 107 4.70 -22.17 2.45
N THR A 108 4.86 -22.42 1.16
CA THR A 108 3.98 -21.88 0.10
C THR A 108 2.67 -22.63 0.03
N ILE A 109 1.57 -21.90 -0.05
CA ILE A 109 0.21 -22.47 -0.10
C ILE A 109 -0.37 -22.26 -1.50
N ILE A 110 -0.54 -23.36 -2.23
CA ILE A 110 -0.77 -23.36 -3.68
C ILE A 110 -2.23 -23.62 -4.08
N ALA A 111 -3.09 -24.04 -3.15
CA ALA A 111 -4.47 -24.46 -3.42
C ALA A 111 -5.49 -23.77 -2.52
N GLN A 112 -6.70 -23.53 -3.05
CA GLN A 112 -7.77 -22.83 -2.34
C GLN A 112 -8.26 -23.60 -1.10
N GLU A 113 -8.30 -24.94 -1.14
CA GLU A 113 -8.79 -25.74 -0.02
C GLU A 113 -7.81 -25.67 1.15
N GLN A 114 -6.51 -25.57 0.87
CA GLN A 114 -5.47 -25.40 1.88
C GLN A 114 -5.61 -24.04 2.58
N VAL A 115 -5.88 -22.98 1.81
CA VAL A 115 -6.12 -21.64 2.38
C VAL A 115 -7.35 -21.63 3.25
N ASP A 116 -8.45 -22.22 2.80
CA ASP A 116 -9.69 -22.30 3.57
C ASP A 116 -9.49 -23.05 4.90
N ALA A 117 -8.75 -24.17 4.87
CA ALA A 117 -8.43 -24.95 6.06
C ALA A 117 -7.55 -24.20 7.06
N ILE A 118 -6.48 -23.52 6.60
CA ILE A 118 -5.59 -22.75 7.49
C ILE A 118 -6.34 -21.57 8.07
N LEU A 119 -7.05 -20.78 7.25
CA LEU A 119 -7.77 -19.60 7.73
C LEU A 119 -8.89 -19.97 8.71
N THR A 120 -9.55 -21.13 8.51
CA THR A 120 -10.51 -21.65 9.49
C THR A 120 -9.84 -22.04 10.81
N LEU A 121 -8.69 -22.72 10.75
CA LEU A 121 -7.91 -23.11 11.93
C LEU A 121 -7.46 -21.88 12.75
N VAL A 122 -7.01 -20.82 12.08
CA VAL A 122 -6.52 -19.58 12.72
C VAL A 122 -7.59 -18.49 12.79
N SER A 123 -8.87 -18.89 12.77
CA SER A 123 -10.01 -17.97 12.74
C SER A 123 -10.02 -16.96 13.90
N THR A 124 -9.40 -17.30 15.04
CA THR A 124 -9.22 -16.37 16.18
C THR A 124 -8.43 -15.11 15.83
N LEU A 125 -7.54 -15.17 14.83
CA LEU A 125 -6.75 -14.03 14.35
C LEU A 125 -7.45 -13.26 13.22
N ILE A 126 -8.46 -13.88 12.60
CA ILE A 126 -9.10 -13.38 11.38
C ILE A 126 -10.42 -12.71 11.69
N GLN A 127 -11.25 -13.28 12.56
CA GLN A 127 -12.60 -12.81 12.86
C GLN A 127 -12.87 -12.81 14.36
N ASP A 128 -13.78 -11.92 14.78
CA ASP A 128 -14.21 -11.87 16.18
C ASP A 128 -14.91 -13.17 16.58
N GLN A 129 -14.56 -13.65 17.76
CA GLN A 129 -15.08 -14.91 18.29
C GLN A 129 -16.15 -14.63 19.35
N PRO A 130 -17.16 -15.50 19.51
CA PRO A 130 -18.24 -15.29 20.48
C PRO A 130 -17.76 -15.32 21.93
N ASP A 131 -16.64 -15.98 22.21
CA ASP A 131 -16.00 -16.11 23.52
C ASP A 131 -14.84 -15.11 23.73
N GLN A 132 -14.66 -14.15 22.82
CA GLN A 132 -13.63 -13.13 22.92
C GLN A 132 -13.89 -12.18 24.10
N PRO A 133 -12.88 -11.84 24.92
CA PRO A 133 -13.02 -10.85 25.98
C PRO A 133 -13.50 -9.50 25.45
N ALA A 134 -14.29 -8.78 26.24
CA ALA A 134 -14.79 -7.45 25.88
C ALA A 134 -13.74 -6.33 26.05
N GLU A 135 -12.59 -6.63 26.66
CA GLU A 135 -11.48 -5.68 26.77
C GLU A 135 -10.79 -5.54 25.43
N ASP A 136 -10.55 -4.29 25.02
CA ASP A 136 -9.79 -4.01 23.82
C ASP A 136 -8.35 -4.54 24.01
N PRO A 137 -7.83 -5.31 23.04
CA PRO A 137 -6.46 -5.80 23.12
C PRO A 137 -5.48 -4.63 23.10
N ASP A 138 -4.28 -4.85 23.64
CA ASP A 138 -3.21 -3.86 23.53
C ASP A 138 -2.95 -3.54 22.04
N PRO A 139 -2.91 -2.26 21.65
CA PRO A 139 -2.75 -1.88 20.25
C PRO A 139 -1.45 -2.37 19.60
N GLU A 140 -0.36 -2.49 20.36
CA GLU A 140 0.93 -2.96 19.86
C GLU A 140 0.88 -4.47 19.61
N ASP A 141 0.42 -5.24 20.60
CA ASP A 141 0.23 -6.70 20.47
C ASP A 141 -0.70 -7.04 19.30
N PHE A 142 -1.83 -6.33 19.18
CA PHE A 142 -2.76 -6.52 18.07
C PHE A 142 -2.12 -6.19 16.72
N ALA A 143 -1.29 -5.14 16.64
CA ALA A 143 -0.59 -4.80 15.40
C ALA A 143 0.44 -5.87 15.01
N GLU A 144 1.17 -6.46 15.97
CA GLU A 144 2.10 -7.56 15.71
C GLU A 144 1.39 -8.80 15.17
N GLU A 145 0.26 -9.17 15.78
CA GLU A 145 -0.58 -10.28 15.34
C GLU A 145 -1.12 -10.08 13.91
N GLN A 146 -1.65 -8.89 13.63
CA GLN A 146 -2.17 -8.59 12.31
C GLN A 146 -1.04 -8.46 11.27
N SER A 147 0.16 -8.04 11.68
CA SER A 147 1.35 -8.05 10.83
C SER A 147 1.78 -9.47 10.46
N LEU A 148 1.65 -10.44 11.39
CA LEU A 148 1.88 -11.85 11.11
C LEU A 148 0.90 -12.38 10.05
N VAL A 149 -0.38 -12.04 10.17
CA VAL A 149 -1.39 -12.38 9.14
C VAL A 149 -1.06 -11.72 7.80
N GLY A 150 -0.62 -10.45 7.81
CA GLY A 150 -0.15 -9.75 6.61
C GLY A 150 1.02 -10.46 5.93
N ARG A 151 2.01 -10.94 6.70
CA ARG A 151 3.14 -11.75 6.20
C ARG A 151 2.67 -13.06 5.62
N PHE A 152 1.73 -13.73 6.27
CA PHE A 152 1.15 -14.99 5.78
C PHE A 152 0.51 -14.84 4.39
N ILE A 153 -0.13 -13.70 4.08
CA ILE A 153 -0.74 -13.45 2.76
C ILE A 153 0.30 -13.56 1.64
N HIS A 154 1.57 -13.22 1.89
CA HIS A 154 2.64 -13.35 0.89
C HIS A 154 3.04 -14.79 0.59
N LEU A 155 2.65 -15.76 1.42
CA LEU A 155 2.89 -17.18 1.18
C LEU A 155 1.77 -17.85 0.37
N LEU A 156 0.68 -17.13 0.12
CA LEU A 156 -0.44 -17.56 -0.69
C LEU A 156 -0.09 -17.41 -2.18
N LEU A 157 0.77 -18.29 -2.69
CA LEU A 157 1.31 -18.22 -4.04
C LEU A 157 1.11 -19.55 -4.75
N SER A 158 0.43 -19.49 -5.88
CA SER A 158 0.27 -20.57 -6.85
C SER A 158 0.85 -20.14 -8.19
N ASP A 159 1.52 -21.08 -8.87
CA ASP A 159 2.08 -20.85 -10.21
C ASP A 159 0.97 -20.69 -11.25
N ASP A 160 -0.17 -21.37 -11.06
CA ASP A 160 -1.34 -21.24 -11.91
C ASP A 160 -2.11 -19.93 -11.60
N PRO A 161 -2.26 -19.00 -12.56
CA PRO A 161 -2.94 -17.73 -12.33
C PRO A 161 -4.41 -17.87 -11.93
N ASP A 162 -5.11 -18.88 -12.45
CA ASP A 162 -6.53 -19.09 -12.14
C ASP A 162 -6.70 -19.64 -10.72
N GLN A 163 -5.86 -20.59 -10.32
CA GLN A 163 -5.79 -21.08 -8.94
C GLN A 163 -5.40 -19.96 -7.96
N GLN A 164 -4.47 -19.08 -8.34
CA GLN A 164 -4.13 -17.89 -7.55
C GLN A 164 -5.36 -16.99 -7.34
N TYR A 165 -6.17 -16.76 -8.39
CA TYR A 165 -7.38 -15.95 -8.25
C TYR A 165 -8.39 -16.57 -7.27
N LEU A 166 -8.55 -17.90 -7.30
CA LEU A 166 -9.38 -18.63 -6.34
C LEU A 166 -8.87 -18.47 -4.91
N ILE A 167 -7.55 -18.58 -4.70
CA ILE A 167 -6.90 -18.33 -3.41
C ILE A 167 -7.20 -16.93 -2.89
N LEU A 168 -7.05 -15.90 -3.73
CA LEU A 168 -7.32 -14.51 -3.34
C LEU A 168 -8.80 -14.30 -2.98
N ASN A 169 -9.73 -14.94 -3.70
CA ASN A 169 -11.16 -14.88 -3.37
C ASN A 169 -11.50 -15.54 -2.04
N THR A 170 -10.95 -16.73 -1.78
CA THR A 170 -11.11 -17.43 -0.49
C THR A 170 -10.52 -16.61 0.64
N ALA A 171 -9.30 -16.10 0.48
CA ALA A 171 -8.65 -15.23 1.45
C ALA A 171 -9.50 -13.97 1.73
N ARG A 172 -10.01 -13.32 0.68
CA ARG A 172 -10.91 -12.17 0.82
C ARG A 172 -12.15 -12.49 1.64
N LYS A 173 -12.78 -13.64 1.38
CA LYS A 173 -14.00 -14.06 2.08
C LYS A 173 -13.77 -14.17 3.58
N HIS A 174 -12.65 -14.76 3.98
CA HIS A 174 -12.25 -14.89 5.39
C HIS A 174 -11.86 -13.54 6.00
N PHE A 175 -10.95 -12.79 5.37
CA PHE A 175 -10.50 -11.50 5.90
C PHE A 175 -11.61 -10.44 5.93
N GLY A 176 -12.57 -10.51 5.01
CA GLY A 176 -13.74 -9.62 5.00
C GLY A 176 -14.67 -9.79 6.21
N ALA A 177 -14.61 -10.92 6.91
CA ALA A 177 -15.34 -11.15 8.16
C ALA A 177 -14.62 -10.57 9.40
N GLY A 178 -13.40 -10.02 9.23
CA GLY A 178 -12.54 -9.62 10.34
C GLY A 178 -12.87 -8.32 11.06
N GLY A 179 -13.92 -7.62 10.63
CA GLY A 179 -14.32 -6.33 11.18
C GLY A 179 -13.36 -5.18 10.82
N ASN A 180 -13.75 -3.95 11.18
CA ASN A 180 -13.05 -2.74 10.77
C ASN A 180 -11.59 -2.68 11.28
N GLN A 181 -11.32 -3.27 12.44
CA GLN A 181 -9.99 -3.18 13.05
C GLN A 181 -8.94 -4.04 12.34
N ARG A 182 -9.29 -5.23 11.86
CA ARG A 182 -8.34 -6.17 11.22
C ARG A 182 -8.16 -5.91 9.73
N ILE A 183 -9.24 -5.54 9.04
CA ILE A 183 -9.22 -5.37 7.57
C ILE A 183 -8.20 -4.32 7.11
N ARG A 184 -7.89 -3.33 7.97
CA ARG A 184 -6.87 -2.29 7.70
C ARG A 184 -5.47 -2.87 7.45
N TYR A 185 -5.17 -4.04 8.01
CA TYR A 185 -3.87 -4.70 7.90
C TYR A 185 -3.87 -5.83 6.87
N THR A 186 -5.00 -6.53 6.71
CA THR A 186 -5.08 -7.76 5.89
C THR A 186 -5.52 -7.51 4.45
N LEU A 187 -6.39 -6.54 4.20
CA LEU A 187 -6.88 -6.26 2.84
C LEU A 187 -5.85 -5.54 1.94
N PRO A 188 -5.00 -4.61 2.41
CA PRO A 188 -4.01 -3.98 1.54
C PRO A 188 -3.02 -4.97 0.90
N PRO A 189 -2.41 -5.92 1.63
CA PRO A 189 -1.58 -6.97 1.03
C PRO A 189 -2.34 -7.79 -0.03
N LEU A 190 -3.62 -8.06 0.21
CA LEU A 190 -4.47 -8.79 -0.74
C LEU A 190 -4.71 -8.00 -2.04
N VAL A 191 -4.89 -6.68 -1.93
CA VAL A 191 -5.01 -5.79 -3.10
C VAL A 191 -3.70 -5.76 -3.89
N PHE A 192 -2.54 -5.69 -3.22
CA PHE A 192 -1.24 -5.77 -3.90
C PHE A 192 -1.03 -7.13 -4.58
N ALA A 193 -1.38 -8.24 -3.92
CA ALA A 193 -1.31 -9.57 -4.53
C ALA A 193 -2.25 -9.69 -5.75
N ALA A 194 -3.41 -9.03 -5.71
CA ALA A 194 -4.31 -8.93 -6.86
C ALA A 194 -3.66 -8.15 -8.02
N TYR A 195 -3.01 -7.01 -7.76
CA TYR A 195 -2.30 -6.27 -8.82
C TYR A 195 -1.12 -7.06 -9.39
N GLN A 196 -0.33 -7.74 -8.57
CA GLN A 196 0.73 -8.65 -9.03
C GLN A 196 0.17 -9.75 -9.93
N LEU A 197 -0.99 -10.32 -9.58
CA LEU A 197 -1.66 -11.30 -10.42
C LEU A 197 -2.13 -10.70 -11.76
N ALA A 198 -2.57 -9.44 -11.78
CA ALA A 198 -2.91 -8.74 -13.03
C ALA A 198 -1.68 -8.58 -13.95
N PHE A 199 -0.50 -8.29 -13.39
CA PHE A 199 0.75 -8.29 -14.16
C PHE A 199 1.11 -9.69 -14.69
N ARG A 200 0.92 -10.75 -13.90
CA ARG A 200 1.12 -12.14 -14.37
C ARG A 200 0.18 -12.52 -15.53
N TYR A 201 -1.07 -12.06 -15.51
CA TYR A 201 -1.97 -12.25 -16.65
C TYR A 201 -1.48 -11.56 -17.92
N LYS A 202 -0.86 -10.37 -17.79
CA LYS A 202 -0.23 -9.67 -18.91
C LYS A 202 0.96 -10.44 -19.48
N GLU A 203 1.82 -10.99 -18.63
CA GLU A 203 2.95 -11.83 -19.05
C GLU A 203 2.47 -13.08 -19.81
N ASN A 204 1.34 -13.64 -19.40
CA ASN A 204 0.72 -14.80 -20.04
C ASN A 204 -0.20 -14.43 -21.22
N SER A 205 -0.16 -13.20 -21.71
CA SER A 205 -1.03 -12.72 -22.80
C SER A 205 -0.91 -13.51 -24.10
N SER A 206 0.24 -14.14 -24.36
CA SER A 206 0.44 -15.01 -25.54
C SER A 206 -0.25 -16.36 -25.44
N SER A 207 -0.54 -16.81 -24.22
CA SER A 207 -1.02 -18.17 -23.93
C SER A 207 -2.50 -18.20 -23.58
N ASP A 208 -3.07 -17.09 -23.11
CA ASP A 208 -4.46 -16.99 -22.68
C ASP A 208 -5.20 -15.85 -23.39
N ASP A 209 -6.04 -16.20 -24.37
CA ASP A 209 -6.87 -15.24 -25.12
C ASP A 209 -7.86 -14.45 -24.24
N LYS A 210 -8.12 -14.91 -23.01
CA LYS A 210 -9.08 -14.28 -22.08
C LYS A 210 -8.39 -13.46 -20.99
N TRP A 211 -7.08 -13.23 -21.08
CA TRP A 211 -6.30 -12.51 -20.07
C TRP A 211 -6.90 -11.12 -19.76
N GLU A 212 -7.40 -10.39 -20.76
CA GLU A 212 -8.00 -9.06 -20.58
C GLU A 212 -9.26 -9.10 -19.70
N LYS A 213 -10.15 -10.06 -19.95
CA LYS A 213 -11.37 -10.27 -19.14
C LYS A 213 -11.02 -10.70 -17.73
N LYS A 214 -9.94 -11.46 -17.54
CA LYS A 214 -9.42 -11.82 -16.21
C LYS A 214 -8.89 -10.58 -15.50
N CYS A 215 -8.10 -9.73 -16.15
CA CYS A 215 -7.65 -8.45 -15.61
C CYS A 215 -8.83 -7.57 -15.15
N GLN A 216 -9.87 -7.40 -15.97
CA GLN A 216 -11.08 -6.65 -15.58
C GLN A 216 -11.71 -7.19 -14.29
N LYS A 217 -11.80 -8.53 -14.14
CA LYS A 217 -12.30 -9.17 -12.91
C LYS A 217 -11.39 -8.90 -11.71
N ILE A 218 -10.08 -8.90 -11.90
CA ILE A 218 -9.11 -8.58 -10.84
C ILE A 218 -9.26 -7.13 -10.38
N PHE A 219 -9.40 -6.17 -11.29
CA PHE A 219 -9.61 -4.78 -10.92
C PHE A 219 -10.98 -4.55 -10.26
N SER A 220 -12.03 -5.25 -10.70
CA SER A 220 -13.33 -5.24 -10.00
C SER A 220 -13.22 -5.81 -8.58
N PHE A 221 -12.49 -6.91 -8.41
CA PHE A 221 -12.17 -7.47 -7.10
C PHE A 221 -11.41 -6.44 -6.25
N ALA A 222 -10.33 -5.83 -6.77
CA ALA A 222 -9.55 -4.82 -6.05
C ALA A 222 -10.42 -3.63 -5.64
N HIS A 223 -11.24 -3.09 -6.55
CA HIS A 223 -12.18 -2.01 -6.26
C HIS A 223 -13.10 -2.39 -5.10
N GLN A 224 -13.77 -3.54 -5.16
CA GLN A 224 -14.64 -3.98 -4.07
C GLN A 224 -13.87 -4.17 -2.75
N THR A 225 -12.60 -4.59 -2.80
CA THR A 225 -11.78 -4.78 -1.58
C THR A 225 -11.45 -3.41 -0.97
N ILE A 226 -11.08 -2.45 -1.81
CA ILE A 226 -10.80 -1.08 -1.38
C ILE A 226 -12.08 -0.41 -0.86
N SER A 227 -13.23 -0.62 -1.49
CA SER A 227 -14.51 -0.10 -0.97
C SER A 227 -14.85 -0.64 0.42
N ALA A 228 -14.43 -1.85 0.77
CA ALA A 228 -14.59 -2.37 2.13
C ALA A 228 -13.71 -1.61 3.15
N LEU A 229 -12.52 -1.18 2.75
CA LEU A 229 -11.66 -0.33 3.57
C LEU A 229 -12.25 1.07 3.77
N ILE A 230 -12.88 1.64 2.74
CA ILE A 230 -13.58 2.94 2.85
C ILE A 230 -14.73 2.84 3.85
N LYS A 231 -15.50 1.73 3.81
CA LYS A 231 -16.59 1.47 4.78
C LYS A 231 -16.08 1.29 6.21
N ALA A 232 -14.81 0.99 6.40
CA ALA A 232 -14.16 0.95 7.72
C ALA A 232 -13.54 2.31 8.12
N GLU A 233 -14.00 3.40 7.50
CA GLU A 233 -13.62 4.78 7.84
C GLU A 233 -12.11 5.07 7.64
N LEU A 234 -11.49 4.38 6.68
CA LEU A 234 -10.12 4.66 6.24
C LEU A 234 -10.17 5.53 4.97
N ALA A 235 -9.51 6.68 5.00
CA ALA A 235 -9.45 7.60 3.86
C ALA A 235 -8.10 7.53 3.13
N GLU A 236 -7.01 7.68 3.89
CA GLU A 236 -5.66 7.83 3.38
C GLU A 236 -5.10 6.56 2.70
N LEU A 237 -5.39 5.39 3.26
CA LEU A 237 -4.91 4.11 2.74
C LEU A 237 -5.64 3.71 1.45
N PRO A 238 -6.99 3.72 1.40
CA PRO A 238 -7.73 3.48 0.15
C PRO A 238 -7.36 4.41 -0.99
N LEU A 239 -7.14 5.70 -0.71
CA LEU A 239 -6.68 6.66 -1.72
C LEU A 239 -5.39 6.18 -2.38
N ARG A 240 -4.38 5.77 -1.59
CA ARG A 240 -3.11 5.28 -2.13
C ARG A 240 -3.30 3.97 -2.91
N LEU A 241 -4.16 3.07 -2.45
CA LEU A 241 -4.47 1.82 -3.15
C LEU A 241 -5.15 2.07 -4.50
N PHE A 242 -6.11 3.01 -4.58
CA PHE A 242 -6.71 3.40 -5.85
C PHE A 242 -5.69 4.00 -6.81
N LEU A 243 -4.80 4.87 -6.32
CA LEU A 243 -3.75 5.46 -7.15
C LEU A 243 -2.78 4.39 -7.69
N GLN A 244 -2.38 3.43 -6.87
CA GLN A 244 -1.58 2.28 -7.33
C GLN A 244 -2.36 1.41 -8.33
N GLY A 245 -3.67 1.21 -8.13
CA GLY A 245 -4.52 0.52 -9.08
C GLY A 245 -4.64 1.25 -10.42
N ALA A 246 -4.72 2.58 -10.41
CA ALA A 246 -4.75 3.40 -11.62
C ALA A 246 -3.43 3.28 -12.41
N LEU A 247 -2.28 3.30 -11.72
CA LEU A 247 -0.98 3.03 -12.34
C LEU A 247 -0.90 1.62 -12.92
N ALA A 248 -1.30 0.61 -12.14
CA ALA A 248 -1.28 -0.78 -12.58
C ALA A 248 -2.18 -0.99 -13.82
N ALA A 249 -3.39 -0.41 -13.83
CA ALA A 249 -4.28 -0.48 -14.98
C ALA A 249 -3.67 0.18 -16.22
N GLY A 250 -3.08 1.37 -16.04
CA GLY A 250 -2.44 2.12 -17.12
C GLY A 250 -1.21 1.43 -17.70
N GLU A 251 -0.40 0.77 -16.87
CA GLU A 251 0.79 0.03 -17.31
C GLU A 251 0.41 -1.32 -17.93
N ILE A 252 -0.65 -2.00 -17.49
CA ILE A 252 -1.04 -3.30 -18.03
C ILE A 252 -1.63 -3.18 -19.44
N GLY A 253 -2.53 -2.22 -19.67
CA GLY A 253 -3.06 -1.95 -21.02
C GLY A 253 -4.04 -3.03 -21.54
N PHE A 254 -4.96 -3.51 -20.71
CA PHE A 254 -6.02 -4.47 -21.10
C PHE A 254 -7.29 -3.75 -21.63
N GLU A 255 -8.16 -4.40 -22.41
CA GLU A 255 -9.44 -3.78 -22.86
C GLU A 255 -10.19 -3.01 -21.75
N ASN A 256 -10.58 -1.75 -22.00
CA ASN A 256 -11.20 -0.82 -21.04
C ASN A 256 -10.33 -0.37 -19.85
N HIS A 257 -9.00 -0.58 -19.90
CA HIS A 257 -8.08 -0.13 -18.85
C HIS A 257 -8.20 1.38 -18.56
N GLU A 258 -8.46 2.20 -19.58
CA GLU A 258 -8.59 3.66 -19.44
C GLU A 258 -9.77 4.03 -18.54
N THR A 259 -10.94 3.44 -18.79
CA THR A 259 -12.15 3.67 -17.98
C THR A 259 -11.93 3.20 -16.53
N VAL A 260 -11.27 2.07 -16.33
CA VAL A 260 -10.95 1.56 -14.98
C VAL A 260 -9.98 2.50 -14.25
N ALA A 261 -8.93 2.96 -14.93
CA ALA A 261 -7.96 3.90 -14.35
C ALA A 261 -8.63 5.24 -14.03
N TYR A 262 -9.53 5.72 -14.88
CA TYR A 262 -10.27 6.96 -14.67
C TYR A 262 -11.20 6.84 -13.46
N GLU A 263 -11.94 5.74 -13.35
CA GLU A 263 -12.80 5.47 -12.19
C GLU A 263 -11.97 5.46 -10.89
N PHE A 264 -10.80 4.80 -10.89
CA PHE A 264 -9.94 4.74 -9.71
C PHE A 264 -9.38 6.12 -9.34
N MET A 265 -8.99 6.94 -10.32
CA MET A 265 -8.59 8.33 -10.09
C MET A 265 -9.75 9.16 -9.55
N SER A 266 -10.97 8.99 -10.08
CA SER A 266 -12.16 9.69 -9.62
C SER A 266 -12.50 9.31 -8.18
N GLN A 267 -12.47 8.02 -7.82
CA GLN A 267 -12.68 7.55 -6.45
C GLN A 267 -11.62 8.11 -5.49
N ALA A 268 -10.35 8.18 -5.93
CA ALA A 268 -9.29 8.81 -5.14
C ALA A 268 -9.54 10.32 -4.91
N PHE A 269 -10.06 11.04 -5.92
CA PHE A 269 -10.47 12.43 -5.77
C PHE A 269 -11.65 12.60 -4.83
N SER A 270 -12.68 11.76 -4.92
CA SER A 270 -13.82 11.79 -4.00
C SER A 270 -13.37 11.59 -2.55
N LEU A 271 -12.51 10.60 -2.29
CA LEU A 271 -11.93 10.40 -0.95
C LEU A 271 -11.11 11.59 -0.46
N TYR A 272 -10.35 12.23 -1.35
CA TYR A 272 -9.59 13.44 -1.02
C TYR A 272 -10.49 14.61 -0.64
N GLU A 273 -11.59 14.83 -1.36
CA GLU A 273 -12.49 15.96 -1.13
C GLU A 273 -13.39 15.76 0.09
N ASP A 274 -13.86 14.54 0.32
CA ASP A 274 -14.87 14.25 1.35
C ASP A 274 -14.27 13.91 2.73
N GLU A 275 -13.18 13.13 2.77
CA GLU A 275 -12.70 12.51 4.01
C GLU A 275 -11.37 13.09 4.54
N ILE A 276 -10.50 13.61 3.65
CA ILE A 276 -9.19 14.12 4.07
C ILE A 276 -9.29 15.61 4.45
N SER A 277 -9.31 15.88 5.76
CA SER A 277 -9.43 17.24 6.31
C SER A 277 -8.13 17.84 6.84
N ASP A 278 -7.15 17.03 7.26
CA ASP A 278 -5.88 17.54 7.77
C ASP A 278 -5.05 18.21 6.66
N SER A 279 -4.56 19.44 6.93
CA SER A 279 -3.87 20.25 5.94
C SER A 279 -2.56 19.61 5.42
N LYS A 280 -1.83 18.86 6.25
CA LYS A 280 -0.59 18.21 5.81
C LYS A 280 -0.92 16.95 4.99
N ALA A 281 -1.89 16.17 5.45
CA ALA A 281 -2.40 15.01 4.72
C ALA A 281 -2.99 15.40 3.35
N GLN A 282 -3.75 16.51 3.28
CA GLN A 282 -4.27 17.05 2.02
C GLN A 282 -3.16 17.38 1.04
N LEU A 283 -2.11 18.11 1.46
CA LEU A 283 -0.96 18.42 0.59
C LEU A 283 -0.26 17.15 0.11
N ALA A 284 -0.03 16.19 1.01
CA ALA A 284 0.61 14.92 0.65
C ALA A 284 -0.25 14.13 -0.35
N ALA A 285 -1.55 14.02 -0.11
CA ALA A 285 -2.50 13.32 -0.97
C ALA A 285 -2.59 13.97 -2.36
N ILE A 286 -2.79 15.29 -2.45
CA ILE A 286 -2.89 15.96 -3.77
C ILE A 286 -1.57 15.90 -4.52
N THR A 287 -0.42 16.02 -3.84
CA THR A 287 0.89 15.87 -4.47
C THR A 287 1.07 14.46 -5.04
N LEU A 288 0.60 13.44 -4.32
CA LEU A 288 0.65 12.05 -4.76
C LEU A 288 -0.32 11.78 -5.91
N ILE A 289 -1.52 12.37 -5.91
CA ILE A 289 -2.47 12.33 -7.03
C ILE A 289 -1.83 12.94 -8.28
N ILE A 290 -1.25 14.14 -8.16
CA ILE A 290 -0.59 14.81 -9.29
C ILE A 290 0.59 13.99 -9.81
N GLY A 291 1.44 13.47 -8.91
CA GLY A 291 2.58 12.62 -9.29
C GLY A 291 2.14 11.31 -9.94
N THR A 292 1.05 10.71 -9.46
CA THR A 292 0.46 9.51 -10.05
C THR A 292 -0.03 9.81 -11.46
N PHE A 293 -0.85 10.84 -11.60
CA PHE A 293 -1.42 11.25 -12.88
C PHE A 293 -0.34 11.63 -13.92
N GLU A 294 0.76 12.24 -13.49
CA GLU A 294 1.91 12.54 -14.37
C GLU A 294 2.59 11.28 -14.91
N ARG A 295 2.57 10.17 -14.16
CA ARG A 295 3.11 8.88 -14.59
C ARG A 295 2.14 8.07 -15.44
N THR A 296 0.83 8.26 -15.26
CA THR A 296 -0.18 7.52 -16.00
C THR A 296 -0.25 8.01 -17.45
N LYS A 297 -0.03 7.11 -18.42
CA LYS A 297 0.03 7.45 -19.86
C LYS A 297 -1.20 6.98 -20.64
N CYS A 298 -2.18 6.39 -19.96
CA CYS A 298 -3.25 5.63 -20.59
C CYS A 298 -4.49 6.46 -20.93
N PHE A 299 -4.51 7.75 -20.61
CA PHE A 299 -5.68 8.60 -20.83
C PHE A 299 -5.64 9.28 -22.21
N SER A 300 -6.79 9.26 -22.89
CA SER A 300 -7.10 10.12 -24.03
C SER A 300 -7.21 11.58 -23.60
N GLU A 301 -7.15 12.53 -24.55
CA GLU A 301 -7.22 13.95 -24.21
C GLU A 301 -8.56 14.32 -23.55
N GLU A 302 -9.65 13.66 -23.96
CA GLU A 302 -10.99 13.83 -23.40
C GLU A 302 -11.06 13.53 -21.90
N ASN A 303 -10.36 12.48 -21.44
CA ASN A 303 -10.28 12.09 -20.03
C ASN A 303 -9.13 12.79 -19.29
N HIS A 304 -8.06 13.16 -19.99
CA HIS A 304 -6.88 13.78 -19.42
C HIS A 304 -7.10 15.26 -19.07
N GLU A 305 -7.84 16.03 -19.89
CA GLU A 305 -8.11 17.44 -19.62
C GLU A 305 -8.94 17.71 -18.34
N PRO A 306 -10.05 16.98 -18.07
CA PRO A 306 -10.80 17.11 -16.83
C PRO A 306 -9.94 16.84 -15.59
N LEU A 307 -9.15 15.76 -15.59
CA LEU A 307 -8.29 15.39 -14.46
C LEU A 307 -7.20 16.42 -14.20
N ARG A 308 -6.57 17.01 -15.24
CA ARG A 308 -5.63 18.13 -15.08
C ARG A 308 -6.29 19.33 -14.42
N THR A 309 -7.47 19.69 -14.90
CA THR A 309 -8.22 20.85 -14.38
C THR A 309 -8.63 20.60 -12.93
N GLN A 310 -9.07 19.39 -12.59
CA GLN A 310 -9.41 18.99 -11.24
C GLN A 310 -8.20 19.02 -10.30
N CYS A 311 -7.03 18.53 -10.74
CA CYS A 311 -5.76 18.67 -9.99
C CYS A 311 -5.45 20.15 -9.69
N ALA A 312 -5.56 21.02 -10.71
CA ALA A 312 -5.29 22.45 -10.56
C ALA A 312 -6.31 23.15 -9.64
N LEU A 313 -7.58 22.75 -9.68
CA LEU A 313 -8.62 23.23 -8.78
C LEU A 313 -8.36 22.80 -7.34
N ALA A 314 -8.12 21.50 -7.10
CA ALA A 314 -7.81 20.93 -5.80
C ALA A 314 -6.56 21.58 -5.17
N ALA A 315 -5.49 21.75 -5.95
CA ALA A 315 -4.28 22.45 -5.52
C ALA A 315 -4.56 23.90 -5.10
N SER A 316 -5.48 24.60 -5.79
CA SER A 316 -5.83 25.98 -5.46
C SER A 316 -6.81 26.14 -4.30
N LYS A 317 -7.51 25.06 -3.91
CA LYS A 317 -8.45 25.01 -2.79
C LYS A 317 -7.79 24.71 -1.44
N LEU A 318 -6.51 24.30 -1.41
CA LEU A 318 -5.77 24.09 -0.16
C LEU A 318 -5.88 25.31 0.75
N LEU A 319 -5.88 25.15 2.07
CA LEU A 319 -6.09 26.29 2.98
C LEU A 319 -4.86 27.19 3.10
N LYS A 320 -3.66 26.60 3.25
CA LYS A 320 -2.41 27.33 3.50
C LYS A 320 -1.79 27.83 2.20
N LYS A 321 -1.37 29.10 2.18
CA LYS A 321 -0.78 29.75 1.00
C LYS A 321 0.53 29.13 0.51
N PRO A 322 1.48 28.74 1.39
CA PRO A 322 2.69 28.04 0.95
C PRO A 322 2.36 26.69 0.27
N ASP A 323 1.42 25.94 0.84
CA ASP A 323 1.00 24.63 0.31
C ASP A 323 0.25 24.78 -1.01
N GLN A 324 -0.66 25.76 -1.13
CA GLN A 324 -1.30 26.14 -2.39
C GLN A 324 -0.26 26.48 -3.47
N CYS A 325 0.75 27.30 -3.12
CA CYS A 325 1.80 27.73 -4.04
C CYS A 325 2.59 26.53 -4.58
N ARG A 326 3.06 25.67 -3.67
CA ARG A 326 3.78 24.44 -4.00
C ARG A 326 2.92 23.52 -4.87
N ALA A 327 1.70 23.20 -4.47
CA ALA A 327 0.82 22.31 -5.23
C ALA A 327 0.53 22.86 -6.64
N VAL A 328 0.25 24.16 -6.80
CA VAL A 328 0.01 24.79 -8.11
C VAL A 328 1.27 24.76 -8.99
N SER A 329 2.45 24.95 -8.40
CA SER A 329 3.72 24.82 -9.14
C SER A 329 3.98 23.39 -9.60
N ILE A 330 3.54 22.39 -8.82
CA ILE A 330 3.64 20.97 -9.17
C ILE A 330 2.70 20.65 -10.35
N CYS A 331 1.47 21.17 -10.34
CA CYS A 331 0.53 21.02 -11.45
C CYS A 331 1.07 21.51 -12.80
N ALA A 332 2.04 22.42 -12.83
CA ALA A 332 2.68 22.86 -14.07
C ALA A 332 3.31 21.68 -14.84
N HIS A 333 3.80 20.63 -14.15
CA HIS A 333 4.36 19.45 -14.81
C HIS A 333 3.32 18.69 -15.64
N LEU A 334 2.05 18.70 -15.21
CA LEU A 334 0.97 18.01 -15.93
C LEU A 334 0.71 18.60 -17.33
N PHE A 335 1.06 19.86 -17.54
CA PHE A 335 0.93 20.54 -18.83
C PHE A 335 2.20 20.43 -19.69
N TRP A 336 3.31 19.96 -19.11
CA TRP A 336 4.57 19.77 -19.82
C TRP A 336 4.87 18.29 -20.07
N SER A 337 5.20 17.53 -19.01
CA SER A 337 5.64 16.14 -19.07
C SER A 337 4.52 15.11 -18.99
N GLY A 338 3.28 15.55 -18.76
CA GLY A 338 2.10 14.69 -18.89
C GLY A 338 2.02 14.07 -20.30
N ARG A 339 1.68 12.78 -20.37
CA ARG A 339 1.63 12.01 -21.61
C ARG A 339 0.21 11.57 -21.89
N ASN A 340 -0.24 11.78 -23.11
CA ASN A 340 -1.57 11.36 -23.57
C ASN A 340 -1.44 10.31 -24.70
N THR A 341 -2.49 9.52 -24.90
CA THR A 341 -2.52 8.48 -25.93
C THR A 341 -2.66 9.05 -27.34
N GLU A 342 -3.29 10.22 -27.51
CA GLU A 342 -3.51 10.86 -28.82
C GLU A 342 -2.22 11.29 -29.53
N LYS A 343 -1.18 11.68 -28.78
CA LYS A 343 0.15 11.97 -29.33
C LYS A 343 1.09 10.76 -29.31
N ASN A 344 0.58 9.53 -29.43
CA ASN A 344 1.37 8.29 -29.37
C ASN A 344 2.25 8.17 -28.10
N GLY A 345 1.81 8.76 -26.97
CA GLY A 345 2.57 8.77 -25.72
C GLY A 345 3.65 9.85 -25.62
N GLU A 346 3.68 10.81 -26.55
CA GLU A 346 4.51 12.01 -26.44
C GLU A 346 4.01 12.96 -25.35
N GLU A 347 4.93 13.83 -24.92
CA GLU A 347 4.67 14.86 -23.92
C GLU A 347 3.78 15.97 -24.50
N ILE A 348 2.86 16.49 -23.71
CA ILE A 348 1.90 17.51 -24.15
C ILE A 348 2.61 18.80 -24.59
N ARG A 349 3.69 19.18 -23.86
CA ARG A 349 4.53 20.37 -24.11
C ARG A 349 3.74 21.67 -24.32
N ASP A 350 2.73 21.93 -23.47
CA ASP A 350 1.98 23.19 -23.50
C ASP A 350 2.65 24.25 -22.62
N GLY A 351 3.60 24.98 -23.21
CA GLY A 351 4.32 26.05 -22.53
C GLY A 351 3.43 27.20 -22.03
N LYS A 352 2.29 27.46 -22.67
CA LYS A 352 1.38 28.56 -22.26
C LYS A 352 0.71 28.22 -20.93
N ARG A 353 0.14 27.02 -20.80
CA ARG A 353 -0.49 26.56 -19.56
C ARG A 353 0.53 26.43 -18.42
N VAL A 354 1.77 26.00 -18.71
CA VAL A 354 2.88 26.01 -17.73
C VAL A 354 3.11 27.41 -17.18
N MET A 355 3.21 28.41 -18.05
CA MET A 355 3.40 29.81 -17.63
C MET A 355 2.22 30.35 -16.83
N GLU A 356 0.98 29.95 -17.15
CA GLU A 356 -0.20 30.32 -16.36
C GLU A 356 -0.15 29.74 -14.94
N CYS A 357 0.23 28.47 -14.78
CA CYS A 357 0.42 27.84 -13.47
C CYS A 357 1.51 28.55 -12.66
N LEU A 358 2.67 28.84 -13.27
CA LEU A 358 3.77 29.50 -12.57
C LEU A 358 3.46 30.96 -12.21
N LYS A 359 2.76 31.70 -13.09
CA LYS A 359 2.23 33.03 -12.76
C LYS A 359 1.21 33.00 -11.62
N LYS A 360 0.34 31.98 -11.60
CA LYS A 360 -0.61 31.77 -10.50
C LYS A 360 0.13 31.44 -9.19
N ALA A 361 1.16 30.60 -9.23
CA ALA A 361 2.02 30.31 -8.07
C ALA A 361 2.70 31.58 -7.55
N LEU A 362 3.30 32.40 -8.43
CA LEU A 362 3.87 33.70 -8.04
C LEU A 362 2.84 34.62 -7.39
N LYS A 363 1.61 34.69 -7.92
CA LYS A 363 0.53 35.48 -7.32
C LYS A 363 0.18 34.98 -5.91
N ILE A 364 0.17 33.66 -5.69
CA ILE A 364 -0.09 33.06 -4.37
C ILE A 364 1.08 33.31 -3.41
N ALA A 365 2.33 33.21 -3.88
CA ALA A 365 3.52 33.54 -3.09
C ALA A 365 3.50 35.00 -2.61
N ASN A 366 3.05 35.94 -3.47
CA ASN A 366 2.86 37.34 -3.07
C ASN A 366 1.75 37.54 -2.00
N GLN A 367 0.83 36.59 -1.84
CA GLN A 367 -0.20 36.62 -0.79
C GLN A 367 0.27 35.99 0.53
N CYS A 368 1.48 35.43 0.58
CA CYS A 368 2.06 34.94 1.82
C CYS A 368 2.47 36.13 2.69
N MET A 369 1.99 36.16 3.93
CA MET A 369 2.24 37.24 4.87
C MET A 369 3.64 37.19 5.50
N ASP A 370 4.19 35.98 5.63
CA ASP A 370 5.53 35.75 6.18
C ASP A 370 6.60 36.03 5.11
N PRO A 371 7.46 37.05 5.30
CA PRO A 371 8.49 37.42 4.33
C PRO A 371 9.53 36.32 4.08
N SER A 372 9.91 35.56 5.11
CA SER A 372 10.92 34.49 4.99
C SER A 372 10.39 33.35 4.11
N LEU A 373 9.17 32.88 4.41
CA LEU A 373 8.49 31.87 3.59
C LEU A 373 8.20 32.38 2.18
N GLN A 374 7.87 33.66 2.03
CA GLN A 374 7.63 34.25 0.71
C GLN A 374 8.89 34.23 -0.17
N VAL A 375 10.05 34.65 0.37
CA VAL A 375 11.33 34.61 -0.35
C VAL A 375 11.72 33.16 -0.69
N GLN A 376 11.53 32.23 0.25
CA GLN A 376 11.76 30.80 0.00
C GLN A 376 10.89 30.28 -1.16
N LEU A 377 9.60 30.64 -1.19
CA LEU A 377 8.70 30.26 -2.29
C LEU A 377 9.11 30.90 -3.63
N PHE A 378 9.63 32.13 -3.65
CA PHE A 378 10.17 32.71 -4.88
C PHE A 378 11.39 31.93 -5.40
N ILE A 379 12.27 31.47 -4.51
CA ILE A 379 13.41 30.62 -4.88
C ILE A 379 12.94 29.24 -5.39
N GLU A 380 11.95 28.62 -4.74
CA GLU A 380 11.34 27.37 -5.22
C GLU A 380 10.73 27.53 -6.62
N ILE A 381 9.98 28.62 -6.85
CA ILE A 381 9.41 28.94 -8.16
C ILE A 381 10.50 29.24 -9.19
N LEU A 382 11.57 29.95 -8.81
CA LEU A 382 12.71 30.21 -9.69
C LEU A 382 13.34 28.89 -10.16
N ASN A 383 13.66 27.98 -9.23
CA ASN A 383 14.18 26.66 -9.56
C ASN A 383 13.23 25.90 -10.49
N ARG A 384 11.91 26.09 -10.33
CA ARG A 384 10.91 25.50 -11.22
C ARG A 384 10.93 26.09 -12.63
N TYR A 385 11.06 27.41 -12.77
CA TYR A 385 11.26 28.05 -14.07
C TYR A 385 12.53 27.55 -14.76
N VAL A 386 13.63 27.42 -14.00
CA VAL A 386 14.90 26.89 -14.51
C VAL A 386 14.71 25.47 -15.02
N CYS A 387 14.05 24.59 -14.24
CA CYS A 387 13.76 23.22 -14.67
C CYS A 387 12.96 23.14 -15.98
N PHE A 388 11.98 24.03 -16.19
CA PHE A 388 11.23 24.07 -17.45
C PHE A 388 12.02 24.69 -18.60
N TYR A 389 12.85 25.70 -18.31
CA TYR A 389 13.74 26.30 -19.30
C TYR A 389 14.72 25.26 -19.83
N GLU A 390 15.39 24.51 -18.95
CA GLU A 390 16.30 23.40 -19.27
C GLU A 390 15.64 22.30 -20.10
N ARG A 391 14.33 22.09 -19.93
CA ARG A 391 13.54 21.12 -20.71
C ARG A 391 13.03 21.69 -22.04
N GLU A 392 13.67 22.72 -22.58
CA GLU A 392 13.34 23.35 -23.87
C GLU A 392 11.94 23.98 -23.92
N ASN A 393 11.46 24.55 -22.81
CA ASN A 393 10.21 25.31 -22.82
C ASN A 393 10.43 26.76 -23.26
N ASP A 394 10.23 27.02 -24.57
CA ASP A 394 10.36 28.35 -25.18
C ASP A 394 9.47 29.44 -24.55
N ALA A 395 8.40 29.05 -23.83
CA ALA A 395 7.54 30.01 -23.15
C ALA A 395 8.21 30.62 -21.91
N VAL A 396 9.20 29.95 -21.33
CA VAL A 396 10.02 30.47 -20.24
C VAL A 396 11.17 31.25 -20.84
N THR A 397 11.17 32.56 -20.65
CA THR A 397 12.24 33.43 -21.18
C THR A 397 13.23 33.83 -20.10
N VAL A 398 14.47 34.08 -20.52
CA VAL A 398 15.54 34.60 -19.65
C VAL A 398 15.14 35.91 -18.96
N GLN A 399 14.26 36.71 -19.59
CA GLN A 399 13.72 37.93 -18.99
C GLN A 399 12.92 37.65 -17.71
N VAL A 400 12.11 36.58 -17.68
CA VAL A 400 11.33 36.20 -16.49
C VAL A 400 12.26 35.70 -15.37
N LEU A 401 13.30 34.95 -15.72
CA LEU A 401 14.32 34.51 -14.77
C LEU A 401 15.03 35.72 -14.14
N ASN A 402 15.51 36.66 -14.95
CA ASN A 402 16.20 37.87 -14.48
C ASN A 402 15.30 38.72 -13.57
N GLN A 403 14.01 38.91 -13.92
CA GLN A 403 13.06 39.65 -13.09
C GLN A 403 12.88 39.00 -11.71
N LEU A 404 12.78 37.66 -11.65
CA LEU A 404 12.59 36.95 -10.40
C LEU A 404 13.87 36.93 -9.55
N ILE A 405 15.04 36.76 -10.19
CA ILE A 405 16.35 36.85 -9.52
C ILE A 405 16.55 38.24 -8.91
N GLN A 406 16.25 39.30 -9.67
CA GLN A 406 16.36 40.67 -9.18
C GLN A 406 15.44 40.90 -7.97
N LYS A 407 14.19 40.43 -8.07
CA LYS A 407 13.24 40.55 -6.95
C LYS A 407 13.75 39.84 -5.69
N ILE A 408 14.26 38.61 -5.82
CA ILE A 408 14.82 37.87 -4.68
C ILE A 408 16.01 38.62 -4.08
N ARG A 409 16.88 39.22 -4.90
CA ARG A 409 18.01 40.05 -4.42
C ARG A 409 17.58 41.29 -3.64
N GLU A 410 16.47 41.89 -4.01
CA GLU A 410 15.91 43.06 -3.33
C GLU A 410 15.24 42.68 -1.99
N ASP A 411 14.55 41.54 -1.95
CA ASP A 411 13.77 41.09 -0.79
C ASP A 411 14.62 40.35 0.28
N LEU A 412 15.65 39.58 -0.15
CA LEU A 412 16.47 38.73 0.73
C LEU A 412 17.23 39.48 1.84
N PRO A 413 17.81 40.69 1.62
CA PRO A 413 18.48 41.46 2.67
C PRO A 413 17.52 42.07 3.70
N ASN A 414 16.23 42.15 3.39
CA ASN A 414 15.21 42.73 4.28
C ASN A 414 14.71 41.72 5.34
N LEU A 415 15.15 40.47 5.26
CA LEU A 415 14.80 39.42 6.22
C LEU A 415 15.60 39.57 7.51
N GLU A 416 14.97 39.26 8.65
CA GLU A 416 15.66 39.22 9.93
C GLU A 416 16.72 38.10 9.94
N ALA A 417 17.88 38.38 10.53
CA ALA A 417 18.96 37.40 10.62
C ALA A 417 18.55 36.25 11.54
N SER A 418 18.37 35.06 10.96
CA SER A 418 18.02 33.83 11.66
C SER A 418 18.69 32.64 10.98
N GLU A 419 18.74 31.48 11.65
CA GLU A 419 19.24 30.23 11.06
C GLU A 419 18.46 29.86 9.78
N GLU A 420 17.15 30.12 9.74
CA GLU A 420 16.31 29.89 8.56
C GLU A 420 16.72 30.82 7.40
N THR A 421 16.96 32.09 7.68
CA THR A 421 17.42 33.08 6.69
C THR A 421 18.78 32.71 6.12
N GLU A 422 19.69 32.15 6.92
CA GLU A 422 20.98 31.64 6.43
C GLU A 422 20.80 30.46 5.47
N GLN A 423 19.86 29.55 5.74
CA GLN A 423 19.54 28.44 4.84
C GLN A 423 18.95 28.94 3.52
N ILE A 424 18.03 29.91 3.57
CA ILE A 424 17.45 30.54 2.38
C ILE A 424 18.54 31.22 1.53
N ASN A 425 19.48 31.94 2.17
CA ASN A 425 20.63 32.54 1.50
C ASN A 425 21.52 31.50 0.81
N LYS A 426 21.85 30.40 1.52
CA LYS A 426 22.63 29.29 0.94
C LYS A 426 21.90 28.64 -0.24
N HIS A 427 20.59 28.44 -0.13
CA HIS A 427 19.77 27.88 -1.22
C HIS A 427 19.81 28.79 -2.45
N PHE A 428 19.58 30.09 -2.28
CA PHE A 428 19.65 31.04 -3.39
C PHE A 428 21.04 31.09 -4.03
N HIS A 429 22.10 31.11 -3.22
CA HIS A 429 23.47 31.09 -3.73
C HIS A 429 23.76 29.84 -4.56
N ASN A 430 23.35 28.66 -4.09
CA ASN A 430 23.49 27.40 -4.85
C ASN A 430 22.72 27.44 -6.17
N THR A 431 21.51 28.02 -6.19
CA THR A 431 20.73 28.21 -7.43
C THR A 431 21.46 29.12 -8.42
N LEU A 432 22.09 30.21 -7.96
CA LEU A 432 22.87 31.10 -8.82
C LEU A 432 24.14 30.43 -9.37
N GLU A 433 24.84 29.65 -8.54
CA GLU A 433 26.01 28.88 -8.97
C GLU A 433 25.63 27.80 -10.00
N HIS A 434 24.50 27.10 -9.84
CA HIS A 434 23.98 26.17 -10.85
C HIS A 434 23.74 26.87 -12.18
N LEU A 435 23.06 28.01 -12.16
CA LEU A 435 22.81 28.82 -13.37
C LEU A 435 24.11 29.34 -14.01
N ARG A 436 25.12 29.66 -13.19
CA ARG A 436 26.44 30.07 -13.68
C ARG A 436 27.16 28.93 -14.39
N LEU A 437 27.14 27.74 -13.81
CA LEU A 437 27.73 26.54 -14.42
C LEU A 437 27.05 26.20 -15.75
N GLN A 438 25.72 26.22 -15.80
CA GLN A 438 24.97 25.98 -17.04
C GLN A 438 25.28 27.02 -18.14
N ARG A 439 25.63 28.25 -17.76
CA ARG A 439 26.11 29.28 -18.71
C ARG A 439 27.55 29.06 -19.18
N GLU A 440 28.43 28.58 -18.30
CA GLU A 440 29.87 28.42 -18.58
C GLU A 440 30.20 27.09 -19.27
N SER A 441 29.44 26.04 -19.01
CA SER A 441 29.54 24.71 -19.63
C SER A 441 28.16 24.23 -20.10
N PRO A 442 27.65 24.71 -21.24
CA PRO A 442 26.40 24.18 -21.79
C PRO A 442 26.59 22.70 -22.08
N GLU A 443 25.72 21.85 -21.52
CA GLU A 443 25.58 20.48 -22.00
C GLU A 443 25.28 20.54 -23.51
N ALA A 444 25.82 19.59 -24.30
CA ALA A 444 25.82 19.67 -25.77
C ALA A 444 24.41 19.75 -26.42
N GLU A 445 23.34 19.56 -25.65
CA GLU A 445 21.92 19.64 -26.04
C GLU A 445 21.09 20.60 -25.15
N GLY A 446 21.71 21.43 -24.30
CA GLY A 446 20.99 22.35 -23.37
C GLY A 446 20.67 23.74 -23.97
N PRO A 447 19.62 24.43 -23.48
CA PRO A 447 19.25 25.76 -23.96
C PRO A 447 20.33 26.81 -23.64
N ALA A 448 20.62 27.68 -24.61
CA ALA A 448 21.61 28.74 -24.44
C ALA A 448 21.06 29.86 -23.53
N TYR A 449 21.64 30.01 -22.32
CA TYR A 449 21.34 31.08 -21.36
C TYR A 449 21.83 32.48 -21.79
N GLU A 450 21.76 32.79 -23.08
CA GLU A 450 22.18 34.09 -23.63
C GLU A 450 21.29 35.21 -23.05
N GLY A 451 21.90 36.11 -22.27
CA GLY A 451 21.22 37.26 -21.64
C GLY A 451 20.86 37.11 -20.16
N LEU A 452 21.26 36.02 -19.49
CA LEU A 452 21.05 35.84 -18.05
C LEU A 452 21.96 36.78 -17.25
N VAL A 453 21.36 37.62 -16.39
CA VAL A 453 22.06 38.58 -15.51
C VAL A 453 22.12 37.98 -14.12
N LEU A 454 23.27 37.34 -13.83
CA LEU A 454 23.52 36.66 -12.56
C LEU A 454 24.12 37.53 -11.47
#